data_AF-A0A5D3CIY8-F1
#
_entry.id   AF-A0A5D3CIY8-F1
#
_cell.length_a   1.000
_cell.length_b   1.000
_cell.length_c   1.000
_cell.angle_alpha   90.00
_cell.angle_beta   90.00
_cell.angle_gamma   90.00
#
_symmetry.space_group_name_H-M   'P 1'
#
loop_
_entity.id
_entity.type
_entity.pdbx_description
1 polymer ?
#
loop_
_entity_poly.entity_id
_entity_poly.type
_entity_poly.pdbx_seq_one_letter_code
_entity_poly.pdbx_strand_id
1 'polypeptide(L)'
;MLELQSKPTPEGSQPLLEDDICDQVLGRRPDYSKGLGWGPKPKACRMTSASSTLTSLQDRNHQVLASQVERMQKLIEDFTRAQQGPPHDP
;
A
#
# COMPACT_ATOMS: atom_id res chain seq x y z
N MET A 1 -28.62 -15.31 6.05
CA MET A 1 -27.54 -16.06 5.35
C MET A 1 -27.96 -16.21 3.91
N LEU A 2 -27.20 -15.67 2.96
CA LEU A 2 -27.46 -15.82 1.52
C LEU A 2 -26.51 -16.89 1.01
N GLU A 3 -26.98 -18.13 0.89
CA GLU A 3 -26.21 -19.21 0.28
C GLU A 3 -26.13 -18.98 -1.24
N LEU A 4 -24.92 -18.76 -1.73
CA LEU A 4 -24.60 -18.79 -3.16
C LEU A 4 -24.44 -20.26 -3.58
N GLN A 5 -25.50 -20.83 -4.12
CA GLN A 5 -25.46 -22.15 -4.77
C GLN A 5 -24.69 -22.03 -6.11
N SER A 6 -23.39 -22.30 -6.10
CA SER A 6 -22.63 -22.51 -7.33
C SER A 6 -22.80 -23.96 -7.82
N LYS A 7 -23.14 -24.14 -9.10
CA LYS A 7 -23.20 -25.47 -9.72
C LYS A 7 -21.78 -26.03 -9.88
N PRO A 8 -21.58 -27.36 -9.79
CA PRO A 8 -20.27 -27.97 -9.99
C PRO A 8 -19.81 -27.75 -11.44
N THR A 9 -18.59 -27.23 -11.60
CA THR A 9 -17.95 -27.04 -12.90
C THR A 9 -17.64 -28.40 -13.53
N PRO A 10 -17.94 -28.63 -14.82
CA PRO A 10 -17.59 -29.88 -15.48
C PRO A 10 -16.06 -30.03 -15.56
N GLU A 11 -15.53 -30.98 -14.79
CA GLU A 11 -14.14 -31.46 -14.82
C GLU A 11 -13.81 -31.94 -16.24
N GLY A 12 -13.11 -31.11 -17.02
CA GLY A 12 -12.74 -31.41 -18.41
C GLY A 12 -12.86 -30.24 -19.40
N SER A 13 -13.35 -29.07 -18.96
CA SER A 13 -13.29 -27.87 -19.80
C SER A 13 -11.87 -27.32 -19.78
N GLN A 14 -11.22 -27.29 -20.95
CA GLN A 14 -9.94 -26.62 -21.14
C GLN A 14 -10.07 -25.18 -20.61
N PRO A 15 -9.21 -24.71 -19.69
CA PRO A 15 -9.36 -23.38 -19.13
C PRO A 15 -9.27 -22.38 -20.27
N LEU A 16 -10.37 -21.70 -20.55
CA LEU A 16 -10.39 -20.57 -21.46
C LEU A 16 -9.33 -19.59 -20.93
N LEU A 17 -8.41 -19.18 -21.80
CA LEU A 17 -7.36 -18.23 -21.43
C LEU A 17 -8.04 -16.97 -20.86
N GLU A 18 -7.39 -16.27 -19.93
CA GLU A 18 -7.94 -15.07 -19.30
C GLU A 18 -8.51 -14.06 -20.31
N ASP A 19 -7.82 -13.94 -21.47
CA ASP A 19 -8.23 -13.08 -22.58
C ASP A 19 -9.51 -13.58 -23.28
N ASP A 20 -9.64 -14.89 -23.51
CA ASP A 20 -10.84 -15.50 -24.11
C ASP A 20 -12.09 -15.33 -23.23
N ILE A 21 -11.90 -15.38 -21.91
CA ILE A 21 -12.97 -15.14 -20.93
C ILE A 21 -13.37 -13.66 -20.92
N CYS A 22 -12.39 -12.75 -20.95
CA CYS A 22 -12.63 -11.32 -21.01
C CYS A 22 -13.46 -10.96 -22.25
N ASP A 23 -13.12 -11.48 -23.42
CA ASP A 23 -13.83 -11.20 -24.67
C ASP A 23 -15.24 -11.79 -24.70
N GLN A 24 -15.48 -12.91 -24.00
CA GLN A 24 -16.80 -13.51 -23.88
C GLN A 24 -17.70 -12.73 -22.91
N VAL A 25 -17.17 -12.30 -21.77
CA VAL A 25 -17.92 -11.59 -20.71
C VAL A 25 -18.12 -10.12 -21.04
N LEU A 26 -17.08 -9.45 -21.52
CA LEU A 26 -17.13 -8.04 -21.95
C LEU A 26 -17.75 -7.90 -23.34
N GLY A 27 -17.90 -9.02 -24.06
CA GLY A 27 -18.45 -9.11 -25.39
C GLY A 27 -17.47 -8.55 -26.43
N ARG A 28 -17.40 -9.18 -27.61
CA ARG A 28 -16.65 -8.70 -28.80
C ARG A 28 -17.06 -7.31 -29.33
N ARG A 29 -17.82 -6.53 -28.56
CA ARG A 29 -18.24 -5.18 -28.89
C ARG A 29 -17.21 -4.19 -28.29
N PRO A 30 -16.33 -3.60 -29.12
CA PRO A 30 -15.38 -2.59 -28.65
C PRO A 30 -16.05 -1.30 -28.15
N ASP A 31 -17.38 -1.17 -28.32
CA ASP A 31 -18.13 0.03 -28.00
C ASP A 31 -18.48 0.20 -26.52
N TYR A 32 -18.23 -0.81 -25.67
CA TYR A 32 -18.54 -0.74 -24.24
C TYR A 32 -17.60 0.18 -23.46
N SER A 33 -16.45 0.57 -24.03
CA SER A 33 -15.48 1.46 -23.39
C SER A 33 -15.63 2.93 -23.83
N LYS A 34 -16.85 3.49 -23.81
CA LYS A 34 -17.07 4.93 -24.04
C LYS A 34 -17.68 5.60 -22.81
N GLY A 35 -16.85 5.79 -21.78
CA GLY A 35 -17.24 6.38 -20.50
C GLY A 35 -16.35 7.52 -19.99
N LEU A 36 -15.55 8.16 -20.85
CA LEU A 36 -14.54 9.15 -20.42
C LEU A 36 -14.88 10.62 -20.73
N GLY A 37 -16.13 11.03 -20.93
CA GLY A 37 -16.33 12.47 -21.14
C GLY A 37 -17.71 13.01 -21.47
N TRP A 38 -18.71 12.79 -20.63
CA TRP A 38 -19.98 13.52 -20.77
C TRP A 38 -20.51 14.08 -19.44
N GLY A 39 -19.61 14.60 -18.60
CA GLY A 39 -19.96 15.41 -17.42
C GLY A 39 -19.37 16.81 -17.52
N PRO A 40 -20.01 17.85 -16.94
CA PRO A 40 -19.46 19.20 -16.92
C PRO A 40 -18.03 19.17 -16.38
N LYS A 41 -17.08 19.75 -17.14
CA LYS A 41 -15.66 19.82 -16.74
C LYS A 41 -15.58 20.40 -15.32
N PRO A 42 -15.11 19.63 -14.32
CA PRO A 42 -14.97 20.18 -12.98
C PRO A 42 -14.00 21.35 -13.08
N LYS A 43 -14.48 22.55 -12.79
CA LYS A 43 -13.61 23.70 -12.57
C LYS A 43 -12.75 23.32 -11.39
N ALA A 44 -11.44 23.24 -11.59
CA ALA A 44 -10.50 22.81 -10.58
C ALA A 44 -10.75 23.59 -9.27
N CYS A 45 -11.40 22.94 -8.30
CA CYS A 45 -11.42 23.43 -6.94
C CYS A 45 -10.07 23.02 -6.36
N ARG A 46 -9.19 24.01 -6.16
CA ARG A 46 -7.86 23.81 -5.58
C ARG A 46 -8.03 23.38 -4.11
N MET A 47 -8.09 22.07 -3.84
CA MET A 47 -7.88 21.50 -2.51
C MET A 47 -6.36 21.50 -2.23
N THR A 48 -5.85 22.51 -1.52
CA THR A 48 -4.43 22.53 -1.08
C THR A 48 -4.30 22.83 0.42
N SER A 49 -5.27 22.43 1.23
CA SER A 49 -5.21 22.60 2.70
C SER A 49 -5.08 21.28 3.47
N ALA A 50 -5.35 20.12 2.86
CA ALA A 50 -5.19 18.81 3.51
C ALA A 50 -3.77 18.20 3.37
N SER A 51 -2.96 18.71 2.44
CA SER A 51 -1.59 18.21 2.20
C SER A 51 -0.61 18.66 3.29
N SER A 52 -0.80 19.87 3.85
CA SER A 52 0.09 20.44 4.86
C SER A 52 -0.05 19.77 6.22
N THR A 53 -1.26 19.33 6.59
CA THR A 53 -1.49 18.58 7.84
C THR A 53 -0.93 17.18 7.76
N LEU A 54 -1.05 16.49 6.61
CA LEU A 54 -0.46 15.17 6.40
C LEU A 54 1.07 15.21 6.52
N THR A 55 1.70 16.23 5.91
CA THR A 55 3.15 16.42 5.96
C THR A 55 3.64 16.73 7.38
N SER A 56 2.92 17.58 8.12
CA SER A 56 3.26 17.91 9.51
C SER A 56 3.11 16.72 10.48
N LEU A 57 2.08 15.88 10.28
CA LEU A 57 1.92 14.66 11.09
C LEU A 57 3.01 13.63 10.79
N GLN A 58 3.41 13.49 9.53
CA GLN A 58 4.52 12.63 9.15
C GLN A 58 5.84 13.10 9.76
N ASP A 59 6.15 14.39 9.69
CA ASP A 59 7.37 14.95 10.29
C ASP A 59 7.47 14.69 11.80
N ARG A 60 6.36 14.90 12.53
CA ARG A 60 6.28 14.61 13.97
C ARG A 60 6.50 13.13 14.29
N ASN A 61 5.89 12.23 13.53
CA ASN A 61 6.07 10.79 13.72
C ASN A 61 7.52 10.36 13.45
N HIS A 62 8.16 10.90 12.39
CA HIS A 62 9.57 10.64 12.11
C HIS A 62 10.48 11.17 13.22
N GLN A 63 10.21 12.37 13.76
CA GLN A 63 10.98 12.95 14.86
C GLN A 63 10.90 12.09 16.13
N VAL A 64 9.70 11.65 16.53
CA VAL A 64 9.53 10.79 17.71
C VAL A 64 10.28 9.47 17.54
N LEU A 65 10.19 8.86 16.36
CA LEU A 65 10.90 7.62 16.07
C LEU A 65 12.43 7.81 16.10
N ALA A 66 12.94 8.90 15.52
CA ALA A 66 14.36 9.23 15.55
C ALA A 66 14.88 9.40 16.98
N SER A 67 14.17 10.17 17.83
CA SER A 67 14.55 10.35 19.24
C SER A 67 14.46 9.06 20.06
N GLN A 68 13.56 8.13 19.71
CA GLN A 68 13.50 6.82 20.36
C GLN A 68 14.72 5.97 19.99
N VAL A 69 15.06 5.90 18.71
CA VAL A 69 16.22 5.16 18.22
C VAL A 69 17.51 5.70 18.81
N GLU A 70 17.69 7.02 18.89
CA GLU A 70 18.86 7.63 19.50
C GLU A 70 19.00 7.27 20.98
N ARG A 71 17.90 7.27 21.74
CA ARG A 71 17.91 6.81 23.14
C ARG A 71 18.27 5.33 23.28
N MET A 72 17.77 4.49 22.39
CA MET A 72 18.10 3.06 22.39
C MET A 72 19.57 2.83 22.05
N GLN A 73 20.11 3.53 21.05
CA GLN A 73 21.53 3.44 20.69
C GLN A 73 22.43 3.86 21.84
N LYS A 74 22.09 4.95 22.53
CA LYS A 74 22.85 5.41 23.70
C LYS A 74 22.86 4.37 24.83
N LEU A 75 21.71 3.75 25.12
CA LEU A 75 21.63 2.70 26.14
C LEU A 75 22.52 1.50 25.77
N ILE A 76 22.52 1.10 24.51
CA ILE A 76 23.37 0.01 24.01
C ILE A 76 24.84 0.39 24.13
N GLU A 77 25.22 1.61 23.75
CA GLU A 77 26.59 2.10 23.86
C GLU A 77 27.06 2.14 25.32
N ASP A 78 26.25 2.71 26.22
CA ASP A 78 26.57 2.78 27.64
C ASP A 78 26.71 1.38 28.26
N PHE A 79 25.84 0.44 27.87
CA PHE A 79 25.91 -0.94 28.32
C PHE A 79 27.17 -1.65 27.78
N THR A 80 27.46 -1.51 26.48
CA THR A 80 28.65 -2.13 25.87
C THR A 80 29.95 -1.55 26.41
N ARG A 81 29.98 -0.26 26.77
CA ARG A 81 31.13 0.39 27.42
C ARG A 81 31.36 -0.14 28.83
N ALA A 82 30.28 -0.33 29.60
CA ALA A 82 30.39 -0.90 30.95
C ALA A 82 30.91 -2.35 30.95
N GLN A 83 30.63 -3.10 29.88
CA GLN A 83 31.07 -4.49 29.73
C GLN A 83 32.48 -4.64 29.10
N GLN A 84 32.99 -3.60 28.44
CA GLN A 84 34.37 -3.56 27.94
C GLN A 84 35.29 -3.22 29.10
N GLY A 85 35.92 -4.25 29.68
CA GLY A 85 36.98 -4.08 30.68
C GLY A 85 38.17 -3.27 30.15
N PRO A 86 39.11 -2.89 31.02
CA PRO A 86 40.31 -2.16 30.60
C PRO A 86 41.04 -2.91 29.48
N PRO A 87 41.70 -2.18 28.54
CA PRO A 87 42.54 -2.82 27.53
C PRO A 87 43.51 -3.77 28.23
N HIS A 88 43.54 -5.03 27.80
CA HIS A 88 44.54 -5.96 28.28
C HIS A 88 45.91 -5.43 27.84
N ASP A 89 46.72 -5.00 28.81
CA ASP A 89 48.11 -4.63 28.58
C ASP A 89 48.90 -5.92 28.26
N PRO A 90 49.72 -5.95 27.19
CA PRO A 90 50.51 -7.12 26.79
C PRO A 90 51.63 -7.49 27.77
#